data_AF-A0A0C3C3F2-F1
#
_entry.id   AF-A0A0C3C3F2-F1
#
_cell.length_a   1.000
_cell.length_b   1.000
_cell.length_c   1.000
_cell.angle_alpha   90.00
_cell.angle_beta   90.00
_cell.angle_gamma   90.00
#
_symmetry.space_group_name_H-M   'P 1'
#
loop_
_entity.id
_entity.type
_entity.pdbx_description
1 polymer ?
#
loop_
_entity_poly.entity_id
_entity_poly.type
_entity_poly.pdbx_seq_one_letter_code
_entity_poly.pdbx_strand_id
1 'polypeptide(L)'
;MIISSKKYACETCIKGHRSSACKHTDRPLFEIKKKGRPVTQCEHCRELRKTKQVHVKCICESKVEQSSSQQGVLNHNSANDIWSAHG
;
A
#
# COMPACT_ATOMS: atom_id res chain seq x y z
N MET A 1 -20.27 -5.58 -1.83
CA MET A 1 -20.80 -6.78 -2.53
C MET A 1 -19.81 -7.22 -3.62
N ILE A 2 -19.61 -8.53 -3.84
CA ILE A 2 -18.76 -9.04 -4.93
C ILE A 2 -19.65 -9.89 -5.84
N ILE A 3 -19.68 -9.57 -7.14
CA ILE A 3 -20.49 -10.28 -8.14
C ILE A 3 -19.55 -10.58 -9.31
N SER A 4 -19.46 -11.84 -9.73
CA SER A 4 -18.63 -12.27 -10.85
C SER A 4 -17.19 -11.71 -10.80
N SER A 5 -16.50 -11.90 -9.66
CA SER A 5 -15.13 -11.42 -9.37
C SER A 5 -14.90 -9.89 -9.36
N LYS A 6 -15.96 -9.10 -9.57
CA LYS A 6 -15.94 -7.64 -9.57
C LYS A 6 -16.61 -7.09 -8.30
N LYS A 7 -16.08 -5.99 -7.77
CA LYS A 7 -16.63 -5.32 -6.59
C LYS A 7 -17.72 -4.34 -7.01
N TYR A 8 -18.83 -4.32 -6.29
CA TYR A 8 -19.95 -3.40 -6.53
C TYR A 8 -20.37 -2.67 -5.26
N ALA A 9 -20.69 -1.39 -5.40
CA ALA A 9 -21.30 -0.59 -4.33
C ALA A 9 -22.14 0.57 -4.88
N CYS A 10 -23.00 1.13 -4.02
CA CYS A 10 -23.85 2.27 -4.33
C CYS A 10 -23.04 3.56 -4.51
N GLU A 11 -23.55 4.54 -5.26
CA GLU A 11 -22.84 5.81 -5.51
C GLU A 11 -22.47 6.55 -4.22
N THR A 12 -23.41 6.69 -3.28
CA THR A 12 -23.19 7.33 -1.97
C THR A 12 -22.09 6.60 -1.18
N CYS A 13 -22.05 5.28 -1.29
CA CYS A 13 -21.09 4.42 -0.60
C CYS A 13 -19.69 4.56 -1.18
N ILE A 14 -19.59 4.70 -2.51
CA ILE A 14 -18.34 4.95 -3.23
C ILE A 14 -17.79 6.33 -2.85
N LYS A 15 -18.61 7.39 -2.96
CA LYS A 15 -18.23 8.76 -2.59
C LYS A 15 -17.86 8.87 -1.11
N GLY A 16 -18.58 8.17 -0.24
CA GLY A 16 -18.35 8.19 1.21
C GLY A 16 -17.30 7.20 1.72
N HIS A 17 -16.51 6.54 0.85
CA HIS A 17 -15.50 5.55 1.24
C HIS A 17 -16.02 4.34 2.04
N ARG A 18 -17.33 4.06 1.99
CA ARG A 18 -18.00 2.92 2.65
C ARG A 18 -18.25 1.75 1.69
N SER A 19 -17.63 1.77 0.52
CA SER A 19 -17.83 0.78 -0.54
C SER A 19 -17.51 -0.66 -0.13
N SER A 20 -16.59 -0.86 0.82
CA SER A 20 -16.25 -2.19 1.35
C SER A 20 -17.41 -2.85 2.09
N ALA A 21 -18.24 -2.06 2.76
CA ALA A 21 -19.36 -2.52 3.60
C ALA A 21 -20.74 -2.20 3.00
N CYS A 22 -20.81 -1.82 1.71
CA CYS A 22 -22.08 -1.53 1.05
C CYS A 22 -22.97 -2.78 0.97
N LYS A 23 -24.15 -2.71 1.60
CA LYS A 23 -25.20 -3.75 1.62
C LYS A 23 -26.54 -3.29 1.02
N HIS A 24 -26.62 -2.07 0.49
CA HIS A 24 -27.84 -1.57 -0.14
C HIS A 24 -28.13 -2.36 -1.42
N THR A 25 -29.35 -2.84 -1.55
CA THR A 25 -29.88 -3.56 -2.72
C THR A 25 -30.96 -2.75 -3.44
N ASP A 26 -31.50 -1.74 -2.75
CA ASP A 26 -32.49 -0.75 -3.21
C ASP A 26 -31.91 0.32 -4.14
N ARG A 27 -30.58 0.47 -4.16
CA ARG A 27 -29.87 1.52 -4.91
C ARG A 27 -29.13 0.96 -6.12
N PRO A 28 -28.96 1.76 -7.19
CA PRO A 28 -28.11 1.37 -8.31
C PRO A 28 -26.68 1.11 -7.84
N LEU A 29 -26.17 -0.06 -8.20
CA LEU A 29 -24.83 -0.53 -7.87
C LEU A 29 -23.87 -0.29 -9.04
N PHE A 30 -22.68 0.20 -8.74
CA PHE A 30 -21.65 0.49 -9.73
C PHE A 30 -20.42 -0.36 -9.49
N GLU A 31 -19.77 -0.79 -10.58
CA GLU A 31 -18.52 -1.55 -10.52
C GLU A 31 -17.38 -0.67 -9.99
N ILE A 32 -16.69 -1.15 -8.95
CA ILE A 32 -15.52 -0.53 -8.38
C ILE A 32 -14.28 -1.16 -9.01
N LYS A 33 -13.63 -0.38 -9.88
CA LYS A 33 -12.29 -0.71 -10.37
C LYS A 33 -11.27 -0.63 -9.23
N LYS A 34 -10.21 -1.43 -9.30
CA LYS A 34 -9.07 -1.35 -8.37
C LYS A 34 -8.42 0.04 -8.49
N LYS A 35 -8.71 0.93 -7.55
CA LYS A 35 -7.96 2.18 -7.36
C LYS A 35 -6.74 1.87 -6.50
N GLY A 36 -5.55 2.15 -7.01
CA GLY A 36 -4.31 2.04 -6.25
C GLY A 36 -3.27 2.97 -6.85
N ARG A 37 -2.59 3.74 -6.00
CA ARG A 37 -1.38 4.44 -6.40
C ARG A 37 -0.32 3.39 -6.71
N PRO A 38 0.44 3.50 -7.81
CA PRO A 38 1.58 2.62 -8.03
C PRO A 38 2.49 2.66 -6.79
N VAL A 39 3.06 1.51 -6.44
CA VAL A 39 4.01 1.46 -5.32
C VAL A 39 5.22 2.30 -5.70
N THR A 40 5.49 3.35 -4.93
CA THR A 40 6.66 4.23 -5.17
C THR A 40 7.89 3.80 -4.39
N GLN A 41 7.81 2.66 -3.71
CA GLN A 41 8.90 2.08 -2.95
C GLN A 41 9.19 0.70 -3.53
N CYS A 42 10.47 0.39 -3.72
CA CYS A 42 10.91 -0.93 -4.16
C CYS A 42 10.59 -2.00 -3.11
N GLU A 43 10.55 -3.27 -3.53
CA GLU A 43 10.20 -4.37 -2.61
C GLU A 43 11.20 -4.48 -1.45
N HIS A 44 12.49 -4.29 -1.72
CA HIS A 44 13.54 -4.30 -0.70
C HIS A 44 13.26 -3.35 0.47
N CYS A 45 12.94 -2.09 0.17
CA CYS A 45 12.65 -1.11 1.23
C CYS A 45 11.29 -1.36 1.90
N ARG A 46 10.33 -2.03 1.24
CA ARG A 46 9.08 -2.46 1.88
C ARG A 46 9.33 -3.59 2.89
N GLU A 47 10.19 -4.55 2.55
CA GLU A 47 10.57 -5.64 3.44
C GLU A 47 11.33 -5.14 4.67
N LEU A 48 12.27 -4.20 4.50
CA LEU A 48 12.97 -3.58 5.62
C LEU A 48 12.02 -2.88 6.60
N ARG A 49 10.97 -2.20 6.09
CA ARG A 49 9.96 -1.61 6.97
C ARG A 49 9.20 -2.67 7.76
N LYS A 50 8.88 -3.82 7.17
CA LYS A 50 8.13 -4.90 7.84
C LYS A 50 8.98 -5.67 8.85
N THR A 51 10.21 -6.03 8.45
CA THR A 51 11.06 -6.94 9.22
C THR A 51 11.91 -6.22 10.25
N LYS A 52 12.30 -4.98 9.97
CA LYS A 52 13.23 -4.19 10.79
C LYS A 52 12.65 -2.86 11.27
N GLN A 53 11.39 -2.55 10.95
CA GLN A 53 10.72 -1.31 11.36
C GLN A 53 11.47 -0.04 10.93
N VAL A 54 12.17 -0.09 9.79
CA VAL A 54 12.93 1.06 9.29
C VAL A 54 12.02 1.97 8.44
N HIS A 55 11.94 3.25 8.82
CA HIS A 55 11.09 4.27 8.18
C HIS A 55 11.88 5.32 7.39
N VAL A 56 12.78 4.89 6.50
CA VAL A 56 13.52 5.83 5.63
C VAL A 56 12.84 6.04 4.28
N LYS A 57 13.06 7.21 3.68
CA LYS A 57 12.64 7.51 2.30
C LYS A 57 13.37 6.58 1.33
N CYS A 58 12.64 5.92 0.46
CA CYS A 58 13.24 5.10 -0.59
C CYS A 58 13.84 6.01 -1.65
N ILE A 59 15.15 5.93 -1.83
CA ILE A 59 15.88 6.62 -2.90
C ILE A 59 16.53 5.63 -3.88
N CYS A 60 16.02 4.39 -3.91
CA CYS A 60 16.44 3.41 -4.89
C CYS A 60 16.01 3.90 -6.28
N GLU A 61 16.96 4.39 -7.06
CA GLU A 61 16.78 4.62 -8.49
C GLU A 61 16.36 3.29 -9.13
N SER A 62 15.38 3.35 -10.05
CA SER A 62 14.61 2.21 -10.56
C SER A 62 15.46 1.17 -11.31
N LYS A 63 16.27 0.39 -10.61
CA LYS A 63 16.85 -0.86 -11.11
C LYS A 63 15.84 -1.97 -10.86
N VAL A 64 14.87 -2.07 -11.75
CA VAL A 64 14.07 -3.28 -11.92
C VAL A 64 14.96 -4.22 -12.73
N GLU A 65 15.39 -5.34 -12.16
CA GLU A 65 15.55 -6.65 -12.80
C GLU A 65 16.05 -7.67 -11.77
N GLN A 66 15.77 -8.94 -12.06
CA GLN A 66 15.48 -10.02 -11.14
C GLN A 66 16.76 -10.70 -10.60
N SER A 67 16.68 -11.21 -9.36
CA SER A 67 17.01 -12.61 -9.00
C SER A 67 17.37 -12.74 -7.52
N SER A 68 16.89 -13.84 -6.97
CA SER A 68 17.21 -14.43 -5.67
C SER A 68 18.70 -14.35 -5.28
N SER A 69 18.91 -14.10 -3.99
CA SER A 69 20.10 -14.49 -3.20
C SER A 69 21.23 -13.46 -3.07
N GLN A 70 21.45 -13.10 -1.79
CA GLN A 70 22.72 -12.70 -1.16
C GLN A 70 23.23 -11.25 -1.34
N GLN A 71 23.20 -10.54 -0.21
CA GLN A 71 24.20 -9.61 0.34
C GLN A 71 24.93 -8.65 -0.62
N GLY A 72 24.63 -7.36 -0.48
CA GLY A 72 25.44 -6.28 -1.02
C GLY A 72 24.97 -4.94 -0.48
N VAL A 73 25.66 -4.45 0.55
CA VAL A 73 25.57 -3.11 1.14
C VAL A 73 25.54 -2.01 0.07
N LEU A 74 24.75 -0.95 0.25
CA LEU A 74 25.19 0.46 0.12
C LEU A 74 24.13 1.42 0.73
N ASN A 75 24.49 1.89 1.93
CA ASN A 75 24.44 3.26 2.44
C ASN A 75 23.19 4.12 2.23
N HIS A 76 22.37 4.27 3.27
CA HIS A 76 21.60 5.50 3.48
C HIS A 76 21.70 5.90 4.95
N ASN A 77 22.40 7.02 5.14
CA ASN A 77 22.84 7.63 6.40
C ASN A 77 21.88 7.50 7.57
N SER A 78 22.46 7.17 8.74
CA SER A 78 21.93 7.49 10.05
C SER A 78 21.52 8.97 10.12
N ALA A 79 20.24 9.20 10.34
CA ALA A 79 19.78 10.36 11.08
C ALA A 79 18.38 10.04 11.63
N ASN A 80 18.36 9.82 12.95
CA ASN A 80 17.27 10.10 13.89
C ASN A 80 15.82 10.05 13.37
N ASP A 81 15.05 9.13 13.94
CA ASP A 81 13.80 9.54 14.58
C ASP A 81 13.59 8.71 15.85
N ILE A 82 14.03 9.35 16.93
CA ILE A 82 13.69 9.11 18.32
C ILE A 82 12.16 9.14 18.42
N TRP A 83 11.51 8.00 18.70
CA TRP A 83 10.23 8.03 19.42
C TRP A 83 10.52 7.80 20.90
N SER A 84 11.12 8.81 21.51
CA SER A 84 10.91 9.07 22.92
C SER A 84 9.57 9.78 23.08
N ALA A 85 8.85 9.32 24.10
CA ALA A 85 7.85 10.07 24.88
C ALA A 85 6.41 10.09 24.36
N HIS A 86 5.52 9.35 25.04
CA HIS A 86 4.61 9.86 26.08
C HIS A 86 3.40 8.93 26.26
N GLY A 87 3.10 8.58 27.52
CA GLY A 87 1.78 8.11 27.98
C GLY A 87 1.77 6.74 28.63
#